data_AF-A0A2N2SLD1-F1
#
_entry.id   AF-A0A2N2SLD1-F1
#
_cell.length_a   1.000
_cell.length_b   1.000
_cell.length_c   1.000
_cell.angle_alpha   90.00
_cell.angle_beta   90.00
_cell.angle_gamma   90.00
#
_symmetry.space_group_name_H-M   'P 1'
#
loop_
_entity.id
_entity.type
_entity.pdbx_description
1 polymer ?
#
loop_
_entity_poly.entity_id
_entity_poly.type
_entity_poly.pdbx_seq_one_letter_code
_entity_poly.pdbx_strand_id
1 'polypeptide(L)'
;MTDPKTTAQAQFMQRVERRIRFMKNLKDAGLGIYLPAEETARKLTFDQLARLTARQSELPLLNAATLAEASELFRTQLEAMQGLLPHDVQYRNRIRRAW
;
A
#
# COMPACT_ATOMS: atom_id res chain seq x y z
N MET A 1 6.07 -28.57 14.25
CA MET A 1 6.83 -27.77 13.28
C MET A 1 5.84 -26.95 12.47
N THR A 2 5.90 -25.62 12.53
CA THR A 2 5.06 -24.73 11.71
C THR A 2 5.56 -24.70 10.27
N ASP A 3 4.64 -24.73 9.31
CA ASP A 3 4.95 -24.68 7.88
C ASP A 3 5.79 -23.40 7.55
N PRO A 4 6.94 -23.52 6.86
CA PRO A 4 7.73 -22.38 6.42
C PRO A 4 6.93 -21.34 5.64
N LYS A 5 5.92 -21.75 4.85
CA LYS A 5 5.06 -20.84 4.07
C LYS A 5 4.19 -19.98 4.99
N THR A 6 3.52 -20.61 5.96
CA THR A 6 2.69 -19.91 6.94
C THR A 6 3.52 -18.93 7.77
N THR A 7 4.76 -19.32 8.12
CA THR A 7 5.68 -18.46 8.86
C THR A 7 6.12 -17.24 8.04
N ALA A 8 6.47 -17.43 6.77
CA ALA A 8 6.85 -16.33 5.87
C ALA A 8 5.69 -15.36 5.61
N GLN A 9 4.47 -15.87 5.42
CA GLN A 9 3.27 -15.05 5.23
C GLN A 9 2.96 -14.21 6.48
N ALA A 10 3.02 -14.81 7.68
CA ALA A 10 2.80 -14.08 8.92
C ALA A 10 3.86 -12.97 9.14
N GLN A 11 5.13 -13.26 8.89
CA GLN A 11 6.20 -12.27 8.99
C GLN A 11 6.05 -11.14 7.96
N PHE A 12 5.58 -11.46 6.77
CA PHE A 12 5.24 -10.47 5.74
C PHE A 12 4.11 -9.55 6.19
N MET A 13 3.01 -10.10 6.68
CA MET A 13 1.89 -9.29 7.17
C MET A 13 2.30 -8.40 8.35
N GLN A 14 3.12 -8.90 9.28
CA GLN A 14 3.67 -8.06 10.35
C GLN A 14 4.53 -6.88 9.84
N ARG A 15 5.17 -7.00 8.68
CA ARG A 15 5.91 -5.88 8.06
C ARG A 15 4.95 -4.92 7.36
N VAL A 16 3.93 -5.43 6.69
CA VAL A 16 2.85 -4.64 6.08
C VAL A 16 2.18 -3.77 7.14
N GLU A 17 1.78 -4.36 8.27
CA GLU A 17 1.18 -3.65 9.41
C GLU A 17 2.09 -2.55 9.97
N ARG A 18 3.39 -2.82 10.10
CA ARG A 18 4.37 -1.81 10.55
C ARG A 18 4.46 -0.63 9.57
N ARG A 19 4.43 -0.88 8.26
CA ARG A 19 4.40 0.17 7.24
C ARG A 19 3.10 0.97 7.26
N ILE A 20 1.97 0.31 7.44
CA ILE A 20 0.66 0.97 7.61
C ILE A 20 0.66 1.88 8.83
N ARG A 21 1.20 1.41 9.96
CA ARG A 21 1.34 2.22 11.17
C ARG A 21 2.22 3.45 10.94
N PHE A 22 3.32 3.30 10.21
CA PHE A 22 4.13 4.43 9.81
C PHE A 22 3.35 5.45 8.95
N MET A 23 2.60 4.99 7.94
CA MET A 23 1.75 5.87 7.13
C MET A 23 0.63 6.54 7.95
N LYS A 24 0.09 5.85 8.96
CA LYS A 24 -0.86 6.46 9.90
C LYS A 24 -0.21 7.60 10.68
N ASN A 25 1.00 7.40 11.20
CA ASN A 25 1.74 8.45 11.89
C ASN A 25 2.02 9.66 10.97
N LEU A 26 2.36 9.42 9.69
CA LEU A 26 2.51 10.49 8.71
C LEU A 26 1.21 11.27 8.52
N LYS A 27 0.09 10.54 8.35
CA LYS A 27 -1.24 11.14 8.22
C LYS A 27 -1.59 11.99 9.44
N ASP A 28 -1.35 11.47 10.65
CA ASP A 28 -1.64 12.16 11.91
C ASP A 28 -0.76 13.42 12.07
N ALA A 29 0.43 13.43 11.47
CA ALA A 29 1.30 14.60 11.37
C ALA A 29 0.92 15.57 10.22
N GLY A 30 -0.19 15.34 9.52
CA GLY A 30 -0.63 16.17 8.39
C GLY A 30 0.10 15.92 7.07
N LEU A 31 0.88 14.84 6.97
CA LEU A 31 1.65 14.48 5.78
C LEU A 31 0.90 13.44 4.94
N GLY A 32 0.57 13.82 3.69
CA GLY A 32 -0.04 12.94 2.69
C GLY A 32 0.99 12.37 1.71
N ILE A 33 0.82 11.11 1.30
CA ILE A 33 1.58 10.52 0.20
C ILE A 33 0.78 10.70 -1.08
N TYR A 34 1.41 11.24 -2.12
CA TYR A 34 0.79 11.41 -3.42
C TYR A 34 0.47 10.06 -4.08
N LEU A 35 -0.73 9.96 -4.66
CA LEU A 35 -1.08 8.90 -5.60
C LEU A 35 -1.35 9.47 -7.00
N PRO A 36 -0.94 8.76 -8.06
CA PRO A 36 -1.28 9.14 -9.43
C PRO A 36 -2.80 9.19 -9.61
N ALA A 37 -3.31 10.04 -10.51
CA ALA A 37 -4.75 10.13 -10.74
C ALA A 37 -5.33 8.88 -11.43
N GLU A 38 -4.56 8.29 -12.34
CA GLU A 38 -4.95 7.15 -13.17
C GLU A 38 -5.08 5.86 -12.34
N GLU A 39 -6.18 5.13 -12.51
CA GLU A 39 -6.52 3.96 -11.69
C GLU A 39 -5.58 2.77 -11.91
N THR A 40 -5.16 2.52 -13.15
CA THR A 40 -4.18 1.49 -13.53
C THR A 40 -2.83 1.73 -12.84
N ALA A 41 -2.35 2.98 -12.87
CA ALA A 41 -1.12 3.40 -12.22
C ALA A 41 -1.21 3.29 -10.70
N ARG A 42 -2.37 3.61 -10.10
CA ARG A 42 -2.63 3.40 -8.66
C ARG A 42 -2.52 1.93 -8.29
N LYS A 43 -3.24 1.06 -9.01
CA LYS A 43 -3.23 -0.39 -8.77
C LYS A 43 -1.80 -0.94 -8.84
N LEU A 44 -1.06 -0.58 -9.88
CA LEU A 44 0.34 -0.98 -10.03
C LEU A 44 1.20 -0.49 -8.87
N THR A 45 0.97 0.74 -8.40
CA THR A 45 1.69 1.31 -7.24
C THR A 45 1.46 0.49 -5.97
N PHE A 46 0.21 0.10 -5.69
CA PHE A 46 -0.11 -0.69 -4.51
C PHE A 46 0.48 -2.10 -4.57
N ASP A 47 0.38 -2.75 -5.74
CA ASP A 47 0.94 -4.08 -5.98
C ASP A 47 2.48 -4.06 -5.87
N GLN A 48 3.11 -3.01 -6.39
CA GLN A 48 4.56 -2.82 -6.28
C GLN A 48 4.97 -2.58 -4.82
N LEU A 49 4.21 -1.79 -4.07
CA LEU A 49 4.48 -1.54 -2.64
C LEU A 49 4.36 -2.82 -1.81
N ALA A 50 3.35 -3.66 -2.10
CA ALA A 50 3.23 -4.99 -1.50
C ALA A 50 4.46 -5.85 -1.77
N ARG A 51 4.92 -5.93 -3.03
CA ARG A 51 6.13 -6.69 -3.41
C ARG A 51 7.40 -6.15 -2.75
N LEU A 52 7.59 -4.83 -2.70
CA LEU A 52 8.71 -4.17 -2.03
C LEU A 52 8.69 -4.30 -0.49
N THR A 53 7.58 -4.81 0.08
CA THR A 53 7.47 -5.10 1.52
C THR A 53 7.98 -6.49 1.87
N ALA A 54 7.94 -7.42 0.91
CA ALA A 54 8.46 -8.76 1.07
C ALA A 54 10.00 -8.75 1.04
N ARG A 55 10.64 -9.63 1.82
CA ARG A 55 12.05 -9.94 1.59
C ARG A 55 12.15 -10.81 0.35
N GLN A 56 13.26 -10.67 -0.38
CA GLN A 56 13.47 -11.41 -1.62
C GLN A 56 13.37 -12.93 -1.43
N SER A 57 13.83 -13.45 -0.27
CA SER A 57 13.75 -14.87 0.08
C SER A 57 12.33 -15.38 0.36
N GLU A 58 11.41 -14.49 0.71
CA GLU A 58 10.03 -14.86 1.06
C GLU A 58 9.09 -14.74 -0.13
N LEU A 59 9.41 -13.92 -1.14
CA LEU A 59 8.58 -13.72 -2.34
C LEU A 59 8.09 -15.03 -2.98
N PRO A 60 8.91 -16.10 -3.12
CA PRO A 60 8.45 -17.38 -3.66
C PRO A 60 7.47 -18.14 -2.76
N LEU A 61 7.39 -17.79 -1.47
CA LEU A 61 6.56 -18.43 -0.45
C LEU A 61 5.23 -17.69 -0.22
N LEU A 62 5.10 -16.47 -0.74
CA LEU A 62 3.88 -15.67 -0.67
C LEU A 62 2.92 -16.10 -1.78
N ASN A 63 1.68 -16.37 -1.42
CA ASN A 63 0.63 -16.65 -2.41
C ASN A 63 0.05 -15.32 -2.94
N ALA A 64 -0.69 -15.41 -4.05
CA ALA A 64 -1.31 -14.24 -4.67
C ALA A 64 -2.34 -13.56 -3.74
N ALA A 65 -3.05 -14.33 -2.91
CA ALA A 65 -4.04 -13.79 -1.98
C ALA A 65 -3.41 -12.88 -0.90
N THR A 66 -2.28 -13.29 -0.32
CA THR A 66 -1.54 -12.50 0.68
C THR A 66 -1.00 -11.20 0.07
N LEU A 67 -0.52 -11.25 -1.17
CA LEU A 67 -0.07 -10.03 -1.87
C LEU A 67 -1.24 -9.10 -2.19
N ALA A 68 -2.39 -9.64 -2.60
CA ALA A 68 -3.59 -8.86 -2.86
C ALA A 68 -4.14 -8.22 -1.57
N GLU A 69 -4.14 -8.95 -0.46
CA GLU A 69 -4.51 -8.43 0.86
C GLU A 69 -3.62 -7.26 1.27
N ALA A 70 -2.30 -7.40 1.14
CA ALA A 70 -1.37 -6.31 1.43
C ALA A 70 -1.59 -5.10 0.50
N SER A 71 -1.83 -5.33 -0.80
CA SER A 71 -2.13 -4.28 -1.77
C SER A 71 -3.38 -3.49 -1.38
N GLU A 72 -4.45 -4.17 -0.95
CA GLU A 72 -5.70 -3.55 -0.49
C GLU A 72 -5.54 -2.74 0.81
N LEU A 73 -4.74 -3.24 1.74
CA LEU A 73 -4.42 -2.49 2.96
C LEU A 73 -3.65 -1.21 2.62
N PHE A 74 -2.68 -1.27 1.69
CA PHE A 74 -1.97 -0.09 1.21
C PHE A 74 -2.90 0.89 0.48
N ARG A 75 -3.77 0.40 -0.40
CA ARG A 75 -4.77 1.22 -1.09
C ARG A 75 -5.61 2.00 -0.08
N THR A 76 -6.18 1.31 0.90
CA THR A 76 -7.06 1.91 1.91
C THR A 76 -6.37 3.04 2.66
N GLN A 77 -5.14 2.80 3.12
CA GLN A 77 -4.40 3.80 3.88
C GLN A 77 -3.97 4.99 3.00
N LEU A 78 -3.46 4.75 1.79
CA LEU A 78 -2.98 5.80 0.90
C LEU A 78 -4.13 6.65 0.35
N GLU A 79 -5.28 6.05 0.03
CA GLU A 79 -6.49 6.79 -0.35
C GLU A 79 -6.95 7.72 0.79
N ALA A 80 -6.91 7.22 2.04
CA ALA A 80 -7.24 8.01 3.22
C ALA A 80 -6.28 9.17 3.52
N MET A 81 -5.14 9.25 2.82
CA MET A 81 -4.16 10.34 2.90
C MET A 81 -4.34 11.39 1.79
N GLN A 82 -5.15 11.12 0.74
CA GLN A 82 -5.26 12.03 -0.41
C GLN A 82 -5.89 13.39 -0.03
N GLY A 83 -6.73 13.43 0.99
CA GLY A 83 -7.32 14.65 1.52
C GLY A 83 -6.34 15.58 2.24
N LEU A 84 -5.12 15.12 2.54
CA LEU A 84 -4.06 15.93 3.16
C LEU A 84 -3.16 16.63 2.13
N LEU A 85 -3.27 16.29 0.85
CA LEU A 85 -2.43 16.88 -0.19
C LEU A 85 -2.85 18.35 -0.46
N PRO A 86 -1.96 19.20 -1.00
CA PRO A 86 -2.35 20.56 -1.38
C PRO A 86 -3.56 20.59 -2.33
N HIS A 87 -4.41 21.61 -2.21
CA HIS A 87 -5.65 21.72 -2.99
C HIS A 87 -5.45 21.59 -4.50
N ASP A 88 -4.37 22.12 -5.05
CA ASP A 88 -4.05 22.01 -6.49
C ASP A 88 -3.84 20.56 -6.92
N VAL A 89 -3.19 19.76 -6.07
CA VAL A 89 -2.95 18.34 -6.33
C VAL A 89 -4.27 17.57 -6.25
N GLN A 90 -5.09 17.86 -5.24
CA GLN A 90 -6.42 17.25 -5.11
C GLN A 90 -7.31 17.58 -6.31
N TYR A 91 -7.31 18.83 -6.76
CA TYR A 91 -8.10 19.29 -7.89
C TYR A 91 -7.68 18.60 -9.19
N ARG A 92 -6.36 18.54 -9.47
CA ARG A 92 -5.82 17.82 -10.64
C ARG A 92 -6.16 16.33 -10.60
N ASN A 93 -6.05 15.70 -9.44
CA ASN A 93 -6.41 14.29 -9.26
C ASN A 93 -7.91 14.07 -9.46
N ARG A 94 -8.77 14.98 -9.00
CA ARG A 94 -10.22 14.90 -9.21
C ARG A 94 -10.60 15.00 -10.68
N ILE A 95 -10.04 15.96 -11.42
CA ILE A 95 -10.32 16.12 -12.86
C ILE A 95 -9.92 14.86 -13.62
N ARG A 96 -8.69 14.39 -13.39
CA ARG A 96 -8.14 13.23 -14.09
C ARG A 96 -8.78 11.89 -13.70
N ARG A 97 -9.48 11.82 -12.56
CA ARG A 97 -10.29 10.66 -12.17
C ARG A 97 -11.67 10.64 -12.85
N ALA A 98 -12.15 11.79 -13.33
CA ALA A 98 -13.49 11.92 -13.94
C ALA A 98 -13.49 11.74 -15.46
N TRP A 99 -12.33 11.41 -16.05
CA TRP A 99 -12.13 11.12 -17.46
C TRP A 99 -11.75 9.66 -17.63
#